data_AF-A0A1M5SGU1-F1
#
_entry.id   AF-A0A1M5SGU1-F1
#
_cell.length_a   1.000
_cell.length_b   1.000
_cell.length_c   1.000
_cell.angle_alpha   90.00
_cell.angle_beta   90.00
_cell.angle_gamma   90.00
#
_symmetry.space_group_name_H-M   'P 1'
#
loop_
_entity.id
_entity.type
_entity.pdbx_description
1 polymer ?
#
loop_
_entity_poly.entity_id
_entity_poly.type
_entity_poly.pdbx_seq_one_letter_code
_entity_poly.pdbx_strand_id
1 'polypeptide(L)'
;MEAVGISCWWFASRDRDLEKTFDPTSHVAEIKRAPKSVENLSNLTIEADENFIAIPGDDENSEYNKFFPLFHSLYIGFDIFLPVRVQQKYNPLDFRLDAVENFCVKIICKRPMPVAHIHYTVAGGEADVNDFSPSTAAMIVRQYLEEKLRDNTKVDFQSLGPSPFHGDIFLDQSPQGGAIEAPKDLTKPGSGYRTLYFPTVAIKPNAQLAELVAKNHGTRRAFYTVIRRRNYAQRLARAVTDGSLELLRPPERTGRWATFQHWRGYRARVDEVFTALLNEKMNRVSQGQLALEIEEDETILRSGPLYHLLERTRDAAQMPDEDIRELLVMLEERRRGYFENVATLFSGLVGGVLGAALGAALTFGLADHSESKALKKDRDRRARWCTRGCRSPRLYVRTSARPARTPASLPMFRSRQ
;
A
#
# COMPACT_ATOMS: atom_id res chain seq x y z
N MET A 1 -24.26 -9.41 33.40
CA MET A 1 -24.24 -9.04 31.98
C MET A 1 -22.82 -9.21 31.44
N GLU A 2 -22.70 -9.66 30.20
CA GLU A 2 -21.44 -9.73 29.47
C GLU A 2 -21.35 -8.58 28.47
N ALA A 3 -20.13 -8.11 28.23
CA ALA A 3 -19.83 -7.02 27.33
C ALA A 3 -18.85 -7.50 26.25
N VAL A 4 -19.08 -7.12 24.98
CA VAL A 4 -18.34 -7.64 23.84
C VAL A 4 -17.89 -6.52 22.92
N GLY A 5 -16.59 -6.26 22.92
CA GLY A 5 -15.92 -5.41 21.94
C GLY A 5 -15.65 -6.21 20.67
N ILE A 6 -15.85 -5.60 19.50
CA ILE A 6 -15.55 -6.24 18.21
C ILE A 6 -14.42 -5.49 17.51
N SER A 7 -13.44 -6.24 17.02
CA SER A 7 -12.33 -5.71 16.23
C SER A 7 -11.97 -6.65 15.08
N CYS A 8 -10.97 -6.28 14.28
CA CYS A 8 -10.42 -7.08 13.19
C CYS A 8 -8.90 -7.20 13.39
N TRP A 9 -8.46 -8.36 13.86
CA TRP A 9 -7.07 -8.63 14.23
C TRP A 9 -6.51 -9.81 13.45
N TRP A 10 -5.21 -9.76 13.17
CA TRP A 10 -4.52 -10.80 12.42
C TRP A 10 -3.08 -10.97 12.88
N PHE A 11 -2.55 -12.18 12.69
CA PHE A 11 -1.16 -12.55 12.90
C PHE A 11 -0.50 -12.85 11.55
N ALA A 12 -0.01 -11.80 10.90
CA ALA A 12 0.65 -11.89 9.59
C ALA A 12 2.06 -12.49 9.74
N SER A 13 2.57 -13.09 8.67
CA SER A 13 3.97 -13.48 8.56
C SER A 13 4.85 -12.25 8.33
N ARG A 14 6.00 -12.19 8.99
CA ARG A 14 7.05 -11.22 8.70
C ARG A 14 8.00 -11.68 7.60
N ASP A 15 8.00 -12.98 7.31
CA ASP A 15 8.73 -13.51 6.18
C ASP A 15 8.13 -12.93 4.90
N ARG A 16 8.96 -12.36 4.03
CA ARG A 16 8.52 -11.75 2.76
C ARG A 16 8.82 -12.64 1.57
N ASP A 17 9.59 -13.72 1.74
CA ASP A 17 9.91 -14.68 0.67
C ASP A 17 8.78 -15.72 0.50
N LEU A 18 7.56 -15.21 0.35
CA LEU A 18 6.30 -15.92 0.63
C LEU A 18 5.93 -16.99 -0.40
N GLU A 19 6.42 -16.89 -1.63
CA GLU A 19 5.99 -17.78 -2.71
C GLU A 19 6.76 -19.10 -2.78
N LYS A 20 7.95 -19.20 -2.17
CA LYS A 20 8.83 -20.37 -2.36
C LYS A 20 9.09 -21.18 -1.11
N THR A 21 8.99 -20.58 0.08
CA THR A 21 9.40 -21.23 1.34
C THR A 21 8.37 -21.14 2.45
N PHE A 22 7.18 -20.58 2.18
CA PHE A 22 6.16 -20.46 3.21
C PHE A 22 5.57 -21.82 3.59
N ASP A 23 5.72 -22.19 4.87
CA ASP A 23 5.07 -23.35 5.47
C ASP A 23 3.95 -22.91 6.42
N PRO A 24 2.66 -23.17 6.09
CA PRO A 24 1.53 -22.84 6.94
C PRO A 24 1.62 -23.47 8.33
N THR A 25 2.16 -24.69 8.45
CA THR A 25 2.24 -25.42 9.72
C THR A 25 3.23 -24.74 10.66
N SER A 26 4.41 -24.39 10.14
CA SER A 26 5.39 -23.56 10.84
C SER A 26 4.80 -22.21 11.26
N HIS A 27 4.05 -21.53 10.37
CA HIS A 27 3.43 -20.25 10.71
C HIS A 27 2.39 -20.38 11.83
N VAL A 28 1.52 -21.40 11.81
CA VAL A 28 0.58 -21.67 12.92
C VAL A 28 1.33 -21.95 14.23
N ALA A 29 2.46 -22.65 14.17
CA ALA A 29 3.32 -22.85 15.35
C ALA A 29 3.89 -21.53 15.87
N GLU A 30 4.26 -20.59 15.00
CA GLU A 30 4.70 -19.25 15.39
C GLU A 30 3.55 -18.40 15.96
N ILE A 31 2.35 -18.46 15.38
CA ILE A 31 1.13 -17.86 15.95
C ILE A 31 0.84 -18.46 17.34
N LYS A 32 1.19 -19.72 17.60
CA LYS A 32 1.07 -20.32 18.93
C LYS A 32 2.14 -19.85 19.90
N ARG A 33 3.35 -19.56 19.42
CA ARG A 33 4.48 -19.11 20.25
C ARG A 33 4.36 -17.63 20.62
N ALA A 34 3.93 -16.77 19.70
CA ALA A 34 3.90 -15.33 19.89
C ALA A 34 3.02 -14.87 21.07
N PRO A 35 1.75 -15.29 21.21
CA PRO A 35 0.93 -14.94 22.39
C PRO A 35 1.49 -15.55 23.68
N LYS A 36 2.13 -16.73 23.63
CA LYS A 36 2.73 -17.34 24.83
C LYS A 36 3.90 -16.55 25.40
N SER A 37 4.55 -15.67 24.63
CA SER A 37 5.61 -14.81 25.15
C SER A 37 5.09 -13.59 25.91
N VAL A 38 3.76 -13.38 25.95
CA VAL A 38 3.14 -12.29 26.69
C VAL A 38 2.74 -12.79 28.08
N GLU A 39 3.39 -12.28 29.13
CA GLU A 39 3.29 -12.80 30.50
C GLU A 39 1.87 -12.90 31.06
N ASN A 40 0.98 -11.98 30.67
CA ASN A 40 -0.39 -11.91 31.19
C ASN A 40 -1.41 -12.65 30.32
N LEU A 41 -0.96 -13.51 29.40
CA LEU A 41 -1.83 -14.36 28.57
C LEU A 41 -1.93 -15.77 29.13
N SER A 42 -3.15 -16.29 29.15
CA SER A 42 -3.45 -17.65 29.63
C SER A 42 -4.49 -18.33 28.74
N ASN A 43 -4.70 -19.64 28.95
CA ASN A 43 -5.74 -20.43 28.26
C ASN A 43 -5.71 -20.35 26.72
N LEU A 44 -4.51 -20.28 26.13
CA LEU A 44 -4.35 -20.21 24.69
C LEU A 44 -4.85 -21.50 24.00
N THR A 45 -5.83 -21.33 23.12
CA THR A 45 -6.42 -22.34 22.25
C THR A 45 -6.25 -21.89 20.81
N ILE A 46 -5.80 -22.80 19.94
CA ILE A 46 -5.68 -22.55 18.50
C ILE A 46 -6.19 -23.78 17.78
N GLU A 47 -7.15 -23.58 16.88
CA GLU A 47 -7.70 -24.60 16.00
C GLU A 47 -7.57 -24.12 14.57
N ALA A 48 -6.82 -24.85 13.74
CA ALA A 48 -6.57 -24.52 12.34
C ALA A 48 -7.03 -25.69 11.47
N ASP A 49 -7.68 -25.40 10.35
CA ASP A 49 -7.95 -26.40 9.30
C ASP A 49 -6.66 -26.66 8.52
N GLU A 50 -6.46 -27.91 8.09
CA GLU A 50 -5.33 -28.36 7.26
C GLU A 50 -5.45 -27.87 5.81
N ASN A 51 -6.63 -27.42 5.38
CA ASN A 51 -6.87 -26.89 4.04
C ASN A 51 -6.43 -25.41 3.94
N PHE A 52 -5.18 -25.20 3.54
CA PHE A 52 -4.59 -23.86 3.42
C PHE A 52 -4.77 -23.26 2.01
N ILE A 53 -5.21 -22.00 1.95
CA ILE A 53 -5.10 -21.17 0.74
C ILE A 53 -4.21 -19.98 1.10
N ALA A 54 -2.92 -20.10 0.81
CA ALA A 54 -1.99 -18.97 0.81
C ALA A 54 -2.13 -18.25 -0.54
N ILE A 55 -2.87 -17.14 -0.60
CA ILE A 55 -2.83 -16.25 -1.76
C ILE A 55 -1.88 -15.11 -1.39
N PRO A 56 -0.61 -15.14 -1.81
CA PRO A 56 0.14 -13.91 -1.96
C PRO A 56 -0.59 -13.06 -3.00
N GLY A 57 -0.68 -11.75 -2.78
CA GLY A 57 -0.98 -10.85 -3.86
C GLY A 57 0.23 -10.78 -4.79
N ASP A 58 0.01 -10.88 -6.11
CA ASP A 58 1.08 -10.87 -7.14
C ASP A 58 1.98 -9.61 -7.13
N ASP A 59 1.65 -8.60 -6.33
CA ASP A 59 2.42 -7.36 -6.19
C ASP A 59 2.89 -7.20 -4.74
N GLU A 60 4.21 -7.14 -4.52
CA GLU A 60 4.88 -6.87 -3.23
C GLU A 60 4.31 -5.63 -2.52
N ASN A 61 3.79 -4.66 -3.27
CA ASN A 61 3.16 -3.45 -2.73
C ASN A 61 1.64 -3.56 -2.54
N SER A 62 1.03 -4.67 -2.97
CA SER A 62 -0.38 -4.91 -2.75
C SER A 62 -0.65 -4.99 -1.24
N GLU A 63 -1.74 -4.36 -0.82
CA GLU A 63 -2.17 -4.45 0.58
C GLU A 63 -2.46 -5.88 1.03
N TYR A 64 -2.69 -6.79 0.08
CA TYR A 64 -2.88 -8.21 0.37
C TYR A 64 -1.64 -8.84 0.98
N ASN A 65 -0.45 -8.40 0.57
CA ASN A 65 0.80 -8.93 1.10
C ASN A 65 1.11 -8.48 2.53
N LYS A 66 0.49 -7.39 3.01
CA LYS A 66 0.65 -6.96 4.42
C LYS A 66 0.05 -7.98 5.40
N PHE A 67 -0.98 -8.71 4.98
CA PHE A 67 -1.80 -9.56 5.83
C PHE A 67 -1.59 -11.05 5.56
N PHE A 68 -0.57 -11.39 4.79
CA PHE A 68 -0.28 -12.76 4.41
C PHE A 68 0.22 -13.57 5.63
N PRO A 69 -0.10 -14.86 5.75
CA PRO A 69 -1.12 -15.60 4.98
C PRO A 69 -2.54 -15.26 5.47
N LEU A 70 -3.56 -15.60 4.70
CA LEU A 70 -4.94 -15.66 5.20
C LEU A 70 -5.38 -17.12 5.25
N PHE A 71 -5.89 -17.57 6.39
CA PHE A 71 -6.36 -18.95 6.54
C PHE A 71 -7.83 -19.05 6.15
N HIS A 72 -8.23 -20.21 5.60
CA HIS A 72 -9.65 -20.45 5.30
C HIS A 72 -10.48 -20.50 6.58
N SER A 73 -9.97 -21.25 7.57
CA SER A 73 -10.54 -21.40 8.90
C SER A 73 -9.41 -21.46 9.94
N LEU A 74 -9.37 -20.47 10.84
CA LEU A 74 -8.48 -20.43 12.00
C LEU A 74 -9.22 -19.81 13.18
N TYR A 75 -9.19 -20.49 14.32
CA TYR A 75 -9.70 -20.00 15.59
C TYR A 75 -8.54 -19.81 16.56
N ILE A 76 -8.50 -18.66 17.24
CA ILE A 76 -7.53 -18.34 18.29
C ILE A 76 -8.31 -17.81 19.49
N GLY A 77 -8.21 -18.48 20.63
CA GLY A 77 -8.81 -18.04 21.89
C GLY A 77 -7.78 -17.92 23.00
N PHE A 78 -7.84 -16.87 23.82
CA PHE A 78 -6.98 -16.73 25.01
C PHE A 78 -7.61 -15.75 26.00
N ASP A 79 -7.17 -15.83 27.26
CA ASP A 79 -7.54 -14.88 28.30
C ASP A 79 -6.36 -13.94 28.60
N ILE A 80 -6.66 -12.67 28.83
CA ILE A 80 -5.68 -11.62 29.13
C ILE A 80 -6.04 -10.86 30.40
N PHE A 81 -5.05 -10.72 31.29
CA PHE A 81 -5.15 -9.88 32.47
C PHE A 81 -4.43 -8.53 32.26
N LEU A 82 -5.18 -7.42 32.34
CA LEU A 82 -4.66 -6.06 32.21
C LEU A 82 -5.07 -5.23 33.42
N PRO A 83 -4.14 -4.96 34.35
CA PRO A 83 -4.42 -4.08 35.49
C PRO A 83 -4.91 -2.70 35.05
N VAL A 84 -5.77 -2.04 35.83
CA VAL A 84 -6.32 -0.71 35.50
C VAL A 84 -5.22 0.31 35.18
N ARG A 85 -4.10 0.28 35.91
CA ARG A 85 -2.93 1.14 35.65
C ARG A 85 -2.34 0.93 34.25
N VAL A 86 -2.34 -0.32 33.77
CA VAL A 86 -1.88 -0.66 32.42
C VAL A 86 -2.90 -0.20 31.39
N GLN A 87 -4.20 -0.36 31.66
CA GLN A 87 -5.26 0.13 30.76
C GLN A 87 -5.18 1.64 30.53
N GLN A 88 -4.95 2.43 31.59
CA GLN A 88 -4.78 3.88 31.51
C GLN A 88 -3.65 4.30 30.56
N LYS A 89 -2.55 3.54 30.51
CA LYS A 89 -1.44 3.80 29.56
C LYS A 89 -1.90 3.74 28.10
N TYR A 90 -2.86 2.87 27.79
CA TYR A 90 -3.38 2.64 26.42
C TYR A 90 -4.69 3.38 26.15
N ASN A 91 -5.05 4.31 27.03
CA ASN A 91 -6.25 5.13 26.91
C ASN A 91 -5.92 6.64 26.99
N PRO A 92 -5.12 7.17 26.04
CA PRO A 92 -4.62 8.54 26.11
C PRO A 92 -5.71 9.61 25.93
N LEU A 93 -6.87 9.23 25.38
CA LEU A 93 -8.01 10.12 25.17
C LEU A 93 -8.99 10.11 26.36
N ASP A 94 -8.60 9.45 27.46
CA ASP A 94 -9.39 9.31 28.69
C ASP A 94 -10.82 8.83 28.41
N PHE A 95 -10.94 7.88 27.48
CA PHE A 95 -12.21 7.20 27.25
C PHE A 95 -12.62 6.43 28.53
N ARG A 96 -13.90 6.08 28.61
CA ARG A 96 -14.42 5.35 29.77
C ARG A 96 -13.71 3.99 29.93
N LEU A 97 -13.22 3.72 31.14
CA LEU A 97 -12.65 2.42 31.53
C LEU A 97 -13.66 1.66 32.39
N ASP A 98 -13.89 0.40 32.07
CA ASP A 98 -14.95 -0.41 32.68
C ASP A 98 -14.57 -0.98 34.06
N ALA A 99 -13.41 -0.60 34.59
CA ALA A 99 -12.81 -1.14 35.82
C ALA A 99 -12.67 -2.68 35.82
N VAL A 100 -12.69 -3.31 34.64
CA VAL A 100 -12.52 -4.75 34.46
C VAL A 100 -11.08 -5.05 34.03
N GLU A 101 -10.45 -6.04 34.64
CA GLU A 101 -9.04 -6.39 34.35
C GLU A 101 -8.89 -7.71 33.59
N ASN A 102 -9.92 -8.55 33.51
CA ASN A 102 -9.87 -9.86 32.84
C ASN A 102 -10.69 -9.82 31.54
N PHE A 103 -10.06 -10.14 30.42
CA PHE A 103 -10.71 -10.19 29.12
C PHE A 103 -10.48 -11.56 28.47
N CYS A 104 -11.54 -12.11 27.87
CA CYS A 104 -11.48 -13.29 27.01
C CYS A 104 -11.47 -12.83 25.55
N VAL A 105 -10.44 -13.19 24.81
CA VAL A 105 -10.28 -12.85 23.40
C VAL A 105 -10.56 -14.06 22.54
N LYS A 106 -11.41 -13.90 21.52
CA LYS A 106 -11.65 -14.91 20.48
C LYS A 106 -11.52 -14.31 19.09
N ILE A 107 -10.49 -14.70 18.35
CA ILE A 107 -10.25 -14.32 16.97
C ILE A 107 -10.71 -15.47 16.09
N ILE A 108 -11.67 -15.18 15.23
CA ILE A 108 -12.27 -16.15 14.32
C ILE A 108 -11.95 -15.69 12.91
N CYS A 109 -11.11 -16.46 12.23
CA CYS A 109 -10.81 -16.29 10.82
C CYS A 109 -11.66 -17.29 10.04
N LYS A 110 -12.68 -16.78 9.36
CA LYS A 110 -13.36 -17.49 8.28
C LYS A 110 -13.31 -16.56 7.07
N ARG A 111 -12.75 -16.99 5.94
CA ARG A 111 -12.53 -16.17 4.72
C ARG A 111 -13.73 -15.23 4.46
N PRO A 112 -13.55 -13.94 4.11
CA PRO A 112 -12.28 -13.27 3.77
C PRO A 112 -11.58 -12.48 4.88
N MET A 113 -12.18 -12.29 6.06
CA MET A 113 -11.62 -11.40 7.10
C MET A 113 -11.75 -11.99 8.50
N PRO A 114 -10.71 -11.86 9.35
CA PRO A 114 -10.79 -12.26 10.75
C PRO A 114 -11.63 -11.29 11.58
N VAL A 115 -12.35 -11.81 12.58
CA VAL A 115 -13.12 -11.00 13.53
C VAL A 115 -12.69 -11.37 14.94
N ALA A 116 -12.22 -10.38 15.69
CA ALA A 116 -11.84 -10.50 17.09
C ALA A 116 -13.01 -10.08 17.98
N HIS A 117 -13.27 -10.88 19.01
CA HIS A 117 -14.28 -10.65 20.04
C HIS A 117 -13.56 -10.53 21.38
N ILE A 118 -13.71 -9.37 22.02
CA ILE A 118 -13.12 -9.07 23.33
C ILE A 118 -14.27 -9.09 24.32
N HIS A 119 -14.37 -10.17 25.07
CA HIS A 119 -15.49 -10.48 25.95
C HIS A 119 -15.08 -10.38 27.40
N TYR A 120 -15.90 -9.73 28.23
CA TYR A 120 -15.65 -9.60 29.66
C TYR A 120 -16.96 -9.35 30.41
N THR A 121 -16.96 -9.69 31.70
CA THR A 121 -18.14 -9.57 32.56
C THR A 121 -18.19 -8.19 33.20
N VAL A 122 -19.38 -7.58 33.22
CA VAL A 122 -19.62 -6.27 33.86
C VAL A 122 -20.64 -6.40 34.99
N ALA A 123 -20.42 -5.63 36.05
CA ALA A 123 -21.34 -5.52 37.18
C ALA A 123 -22.44 -4.51 36.84
N GLY A 124 -23.61 -4.99 36.43
CA GLY A 124 -24.74 -4.15 36.02
C GLY A 124 -25.73 -4.89 35.14
N GLY A 125 -26.83 -4.23 34.83
CA GLY A 125 -27.87 -4.72 33.92
C GLY A 125 -28.10 -3.79 32.72
N GLU A 126 -29.24 -3.95 32.05
CA GLU A 126 -29.63 -3.17 30.87
C GLU A 126 -29.56 -1.65 31.10
N ALA A 127 -29.86 -1.16 32.30
CA ALA A 127 -29.82 0.26 32.63
C ALA A 127 -28.40 0.85 32.64
N ASP A 128 -27.39 0.02 32.89
CA ASP A 128 -26.01 0.42 33.10
C ASP A 128 -25.15 0.27 31.83
N VAL A 129 -25.72 -0.19 30.71
CA VAL A 129 -24.97 -0.45 29.46
C VAL A 129 -24.16 0.75 28.97
N ASN A 130 -24.66 1.95 29.23
CA ASN A 130 -23.98 3.16 28.79
C ASN A 130 -22.79 3.53 29.69
N ASP A 131 -22.65 2.88 30.86
CA ASP A 131 -21.53 3.02 31.80
C ASP A 131 -20.32 2.16 31.46
N PHE A 132 -20.39 1.46 30.34
CA PHE A 132 -19.33 0.60 29.84
C PHE A 132 -19.00 0.92 28.38
N SER A 133 -17.76 0.67 27.96
CA SER A 133 -17.31 0.85 26.57
C SER A 133 -16.50 -0.36 26.06
N PRO A 134 -17.18 -1.42 25.60
CA PRO A 134 -16.58 -2.59 24.93
C PRO A 134 -15.63 -2.25 23.79
N SER A 135 -15.95 -1.22 23.02
CA SER A 135 -15.09 -0.64 21.99
C SER A 135 -13.74 -0.15 22.56
N THR A 136 -13.78 0.57 23.68
CA THR A 136 -12.57 1.05 24.36
C THR A 136 -11.73 -0.12 24.89
N ALA A 137 -12.37 -1.13 25.49
CA ALA A 137 -11.69 -2.35 25.92
C ALA A 137 -10.98 -3.05 24.75
N ALA A 138 -11.65 -3.19 23.60
CA ALA A 138 -11.04 -3.76 22.40
C ALA A 138 -9.83 -2.94 21.91
N MET A 139 -9.91 -1.61 21.95
CA MET A 139 -8.80 -0.73 21.60
C MET A 139 -7.60 -0.93 22.52
N ILE A 140 -7.83 -0.98 23.84
CA ILE A 140 -6.79 -1.14 24.86
C ILE A 140 -6.08 -2.49 24.71
N VAL A 141 -6.83 -3.58 24.61
CA VAL A 141 -6.28 -4.92 24.41
C VAL A 141 -5.45 -4.97 23.13
N ARG A 142 -5.95 -4.37 22.03
CA ARG A 142 -5.21 -4.27 20.77
C ARG A 142 -3.88 -3.55 20.95
N GLN A 143 -3.88 -2.33 21.50
CA GLN A 143 -2.66 -1.53 21.64
C GLN A 143 -1.62 -2.22 22.55
N TYR A 144 -2.09 -2.87 23.62
CA TYR A 144 -1.24 -3.68 24.47
C TYR A 144 -0.58 -4.83 23.70
N LEU A 145 -1.36 -5.60 22.93
CA LEU A 145 -0.82 -6.71 22.12
C LEU A 145 0.11 -6.21 21.01
N GLU A 146 -0.22 -5.10 20.34
CA GLU A 146 0.65 -4.46 19.34
C GLU A 146 2.00 -4.05 19.94
N GLU A 147 2.04 -3.48 21.15
CA GLU A 147 3.29 -3.17 21.84
C GLU A 147 4.07 -4.43 22.22
N LYS A 148 3.40 -5.41 22.85
CA LYS A 148 4.06 -6.62 23.37
C LYS A 148 4.56 -7.57 22.29
N LEU A 149 3.95 -7.55 21.11
CA LEU A 149 4.32 -8.42 19.99
C LEU A 149 5.14 -7.70 18.91
N ARG A 150 5.43 -6.41 19.07
CA ARG A 150 6.15 -5.59 18.08
C ARG A 150 7.49 -6.18 17.64
N ASP A 151 8.23 -6.71 18.61
CA ASP A 151 9.59 -7.21 18.43
C ASP A 151 9.63 -8.71 18.06
N ASN A 152 8.47 -9.34 17.84
CA ASN A 152 8.43 -10.69 17.33
C ASN A 152 9.04 -10.74 15.91
N THR A 153 9.94 -11.68 15.67
CA THR A 153 10.72 -11.75 14.41
C THR A 153 10.02 -12.52 13.30
N LYS A 154 8.99 -13.30 13.62
CA LYS A 154 8.31 -14.21 12.69
C LYS A 154 6.87 -13.81 12.39
N VAL A 155 6.20 -13.23 13.38
CA VAL A 155 4.78 -12.86 13.31
C VAL A 155 4.63 -11.37 13.53
N ASP A 156 3.72 -10.76 12.78
CA ASP A 156 3.30 -9.38 12.96
C ASP A 156 1.83 -9.34 13.39
N PHE A 157 1.57 -8.79 14.57
CA PHE A 157 0.21 -8.57 15.04
C PHE A 157 -0.33 -7.30 14.41
N GLN A 158 -1.37 -7.44 13.60
CA GLN A 158 -1.91 -6.37 12.79
C GLN A 158 -3.42 -6.19 13.01
N SER A 159 -3.88 -4.95 12.87
CA SER A 159 -5.30 -4.63 12.83
C SER A 159 -5.73 -4.32 11.39
N LEU A 160 -6.67 -5.11 10.85
CA LEU A 160 -6.99 -5.08 9.41
C LEU A 160 -8.14 -4.13 9.03
N GLY A 161 -8.66 -3.39 10.00
CA GLY A 161 -9.75 -2.46 9.81
C GLY A 161 -9.69 -1.33 10.83
N PRO A 162 -10.47 -0.26 10.64
CA PRO A 162 -10.70 0.70 11.70
C PRO A 162 -11.32 -0.05 12.88
N SER A 163 -10.51 -0.16 13.94
CA SER A 163 -10.90 -0.71 15.22
C SER A 163 -11.26 0.44 16.14
N PRO A 164 -12.33 0.32 16.93
CA PRO A 164 -13.26 -0.81 17.03
C PRO A 164 -14.48 -0.69 16.08
N PHE A 165 -15.21 -1.80 15.90
CA PHE A 165 -16.54 -1.79 15.28
C PHE A 165 -17.39 -0.71 15.98
N HIS A 166 -18.14 0.13 15.23
CA HIS A 166 -18.94 1.21 15.81
C HIS A 166 -20.21 0.70 16.57
N GLY A 167 -20.04 -0.33 17.40
CA GLY A 167 -21.07 -1.00 18.17
C GLY A 167 -20.52 -1.62 19.44
N ASP A 168 -20.99 -1.14 20.58
CA ASP A 168 -20.81 -1.71 21.90
C ASP A 168 -21.91 -2.76 22.13
N ILE A 169 -21.52 -4.02 22.30
CA ILE A 169 -22.47 -5.13 22.43
C ILE A 169 -22.53 -5.60 23.88
N PHE A 170 -23.77 -5.76 24.37
CA PHE A 170 -24.06 -6.30 25.69
C PHE A 170 -24.94 -7.53 25.56
N LEU A 171 -24.62 -8.58 26.31
CA LEU A 171 -25.35 -9.84 26.36
C LEU A 171 -25.85 -10.03 27.79
N ASP A 172 -27.13 -10.29 27.97
CA ASP A 172 -27.66 -10.62 29.29
C ASP A 172 -28.64 -11.77 29.25
N GLN A 173 -28.71 -12.52 30.35
CA GLN A 173 -29.60 -13.66 30.42
C GLN A 173 -31.05 -13.17 30.50
N SER A 174 -31.87 -13.56 29.52
CA SER A 174 -33.30 -13.32 29.59
C SER A 174 -33.96 -14.30 30.56
N PRO A 175 -34.73 -13.83 31.55
CA PRO A 175 -35.54 -14.70 32.40
C PRO A 175 -36.71 -15.36 31.63
N GLN A 176 -37.10 -14.78 30.50
CA GLN A 176 -38.15 -15.29 29.62
C GLN A 176 -37.47 -16.18 28.57
N GLY A 177 -37.39 -17.48 28.83
CA GLY A 177 -36.77 -18.44 27.93
C GLY A 177 -37.38 -18.38 26.52
N GLY A 178 -36.57 -18.07 25.51
CA GLY A 178 -36.96 -17.98 24.09
C GLY A 178 -35.80 -17.45 23.25
N ALA A 179 -35.70 -17.84 21.97
CA ALA A 179 -34.60 -17.46 21.06
C ALA A 179 -34.23 -15.97 21.17
N ILE A 180 -32.93 -15.61 21.02
CA ILE A 180 -32.46 -14.20 21.05
C ILE A 180 -33.50 -13.29 20.40
N GLU A 181 -34.15 -12.46 21.21
CA GLU A 181 -35.08 -11.45 20.70
C GLU A 181 -34.30 -10.47 19.84
N ALA A 182 -35.02 -9.73 18.98
CA ALA A 182 -34.39 -8.66 18.22
C ALA A 182 -33.61 -7.76 19.20
N PRO A 183 -32.30 -7.53 18.96
CA PRO A 183 -31.49 -6.72 19.85
C PRO A 183 -32.08 -5.33 20.01
N LYS A 184 -32.06 -4.83 21.25
CA LYS A 184 -32.47 -3.47 21.58
C LYS A 184 -31.34 -2.52 21.24
N ASP A 185 -31.65 -1.49 20.46
CA ASP A 185 -30.73 -0.37 20.22
C ASP A 185 -30.91 0.65 21.36
N LEU A 186 -29.96 0.68 22.29
CA LEU A 186 -29.95 1.55 23.47
C LEU A 186 -29.00 2.75 23.29
N THR A 187 -28.69 3.09 22.04
CA THR A 187 -27.75 4.17 21.70
C THR A 187 -28.24 5.52 22.23
N LYS A 188 -27.40 6.18 23.04
CA LYS A 188 -27.66 7.56 23.45
C LYS A 188 -27.59 8.54 22.26
N PRO A 189 -28.51 9.51 22.15
CA PRO A 189 -28.42 10.55 21.13
C PRO A 189 -27.06 11.25 21.15
N GLY A 190 -26.45 11.42 19.97
CA GLY A 190 -25.12 12.04 19.83
C GLY A 190 -23.94 11.10 20.10
N SER A 191 -24.18 9.84 20.47
CA SER A 191 -23.11 8.84 20.56
C SER A 191 -22.54 8.52 19.17
N GLY A 192 -21.21 8.47 19.07
CA GLY A 192 -20.51 8.01 17.86
C GLY A 192 -20.56 6.49 17.65
N TYR A 193 -20.94 5.74 18.70
CA TYR A 193 -21.03 4.29 18.73
C TYR A 193 -22.46 3.85 19.02
N ARG A 194 -22.90 2.76 18.38
CA ARG A 194 -24.17 2.14 18.73
C ARG A 194 -24.04 1.32 20.01
N THR A 195 -25.07 1.30 20.83
CA THR A 195 -25.16 0.45 22.02
C THR A 195 -26.22 -0.61 21.76
N LEU A 196 -25.81 -1.86 21.59
CA LEU A 196 -26.71 -2.95 21.23
C LEU A 196 -26.80 -3.96 22.36
N TYR A 197 -28.03 -4.20 22.84
CA TYR A 197 -28.30 -5.12 23.93
C TYR A 197 -29.04 -6.36 23.42
N PHE A 198 -28.46 -7.53 23.65
CA PHE A 198 -28.97 -8.82 23.20
C PHE A 198 -29.42 -9.65 24.41
N PRO A 199 -30.72 -9.80 24.64
CA PRO A 199 -31.22 -10.80 25.57
C PRO A 199 -30.93 -12.21 25.01
N THR A 200 -30.38 -13.09 25.84
CA THR A 200 -29.99 -14.45 25.44
C THR A 200 -30.50 -15.49 26.45
N VAL A 201 -30.86 -16.67 25.95
CA VAL A 201 -31.28 -17.81 26.79
C VAL A 201 -30.09 -18.49 27.45
N ALA A 202 -28.90 -18.33 26.88
CA ALA A 202 -27.72 -19.01 27.37
C ALA A 202 -27.36 -18.47 28.76
N ILE A 203 -27.23 -19.39 29.71
CA ILE A 203 -26.90 -19.07 31.10
C ILE A 203 -25.39 -18.82 31.26
N LYS A 204 -24.57 -19.55 30.50
CA LYS A 204 -23.11 -19.47 30.61
C LYS A 204 -22.55 -18.37 29.70
N PRO A 205 -21.64 -17.50 30.18
CA PRO A 205 -21.05 -16.41 29.40
C PRO A 205 -20.47 -16.87 28.04
N ASN A 206 -19.70 -17.95 28.06
CA ASN A 206 -19.11 -18.53 26.85
C ASN A 206 -20.13 -19.02 25.83
N ALA A 207 -21.30 -19.50 26.30
CA ALA A 207 -22.37 -19.96 25.42
C ALA A 207 -23.13 -18.77 24.81
N GLN A 208 -23.33 -17.68 25.56
CA GLN A 208 -23.90 -16.44 25.04
C GLN A 208 -23.06 -15.87 23.90
N LEU A 209 -21.74 -15.78 24.10
CA LEU A 209 -20.82 -15.33 23.06
C LEU A 209 -20.82 -16.26 21.84
N ALA A 210 -20.84 -17.59 22.05
CA ALA A 210 -20.88 -18.54 20.96
C ALA A 210 -22.15 -18.39 20.10
N GLU A 211 -23.30 -18.14 20.72
CA GLU A 211 -24.56 -17.88 20.02
C GLU A 211 -24.50 -16.57 19.22
N LEU A 212 -24.00 -15.49 19.83
CA LEU A 212 -23.79 -14.20 19.18
C LEU A 212 -22.89 -14.35 17.95
N VAL A 213 -21.77 -15.06 18.10
CA VAL A 213 -20.81 -15.35 17.03
C VAL A 213 -21.48 -16.15 15.92
N ALA A 214 -22.14 -17.26 16.24
CA ALA A 214 -22.76 -18.13 15.25
C ALA A 214 -23.78 -17.37 14.37
N LYS A 215 -24.55 -16.46 14.97
CA LYS A 215 -25.59 -15.68 14.26
C LYS A 215 -25.06 -14.48 13.47
N ASN A 216 -23.97 -13.84 13.92
CA ASN A 216 -23.58 -12.52 13.41
C ASN A 216 -22.17 -12.46 12.82
N HIS A 217 -21.41 -13.54 12.87
CA HIS A 217 -20.03 -13.54 12.37
C HIS A 217 -19.97 -13.22 10.87
N GLY A 218 -20.88 -13.77 10.06
CA GLY A 218 -20.98 -13.49 8.62
C GLY A 218 -21.14 -11.98 8.33
N THR A 219 -22.09 -11.33 8.99
CA THR A 219 -22.32 -9.87 8.84
C THR A 219 -21.12 -9.03 9.25
N ARG A 220 -20.44 -9.37 10.36
CA ARG A 220 -19.23 -8.62 10.81
C ARG A 220 -18.05 -8.80 9.88
N ARG A 221 -17.87 -10.02 9.37
CA ARG A 221 -16.86 -10.32 8.37
C ARG A 221 -17.10 -9.51 7.09
N ALA A 222 -18.34 -9.49 6.60
CA ALA A 222 -18.73 -8.69 5.45
C ALA A 222 -18.46 -7.20 5.70
N PHE A 223 -18.81 -6.69 6.89
CA PHE A 223 -18.54 -5.31 7.28
C PHE A 223 -17.06 -4.94 7.17
N TYR A 224 -16.16 -5.73 7.78
CA TYR A 224 -14.73 -5.44 7.70
C TYR A 224 -14.18 -5.57 6.27
N THR A 225 -14.75 -6.45 5.47
CA THR A 225 -14.38 -6.60 4.06
C THR A 225 -14.75 -5.35 3.26
N VAL A 226 -15.99 -4.86 3.40
CA VAL A 226 -16.47 -3.63 2.75
C VAL A 226 -15.67 -2.41 3.21
N ILE A 227 -15.47 -2.25 4.51
CA ILE A 227 -14.68 -1.15 5.07
C ILE A 227 -13.23 -1.16 4.56
N ARG A 228 -12.60 -2.34 4.49
CA ARG A 228 -11.24 -2.45 3.96
C ARG A 228 -11.18 -2.00 2.49
N ARG A 229 -12.11 -2.47 1.66
CA ARG A 229 -12.21 -2.09 0.24
C ARG A 229 -12.48 -0.59 0.07
N ARG A 230 -13.32 -0.02 0.92
CA ARG A 230 -13.57 1.42 0.98
C ARG A 230 -12.30 2.20 1.29
N ASN A 231 -11.57 1.81 2.33
CA ASN A 231 -10.33 2.49 2.72
C ASN A 231 -9.26 2.39 1.63
N TYR A 232 -9.19 1.25 0.94
CA TYR A 232 -8.32 1.07 -0.22
C TYR A 232 -8.71 2.00 -1.37
N ALA A 233 -10.01 2.08 -1.72
CA ALA A 233 -10.52 3.01 -2.72
C ALA A 233 -10.17 4.47 -2.38
N GLN A 234 -10.33 4.87 -1.12
CA GLN A 234 -9.98 6.22 -0.66
C GLN A 234 -8.48 6.52 -0.80
N ARG A 235 -7.61 5.53 -0.54
CA ARG A 235 -6.16 5.69 -0.76
C ARG A 235 -5.81 5.83 -2.22
N LEU A 236 -6.43 5.03 -3.10
CA LEU A 236 -6.25 5.15 -4.55
C LEU A 236 -6.73 6.52 -5.05
N ALA A 237 -7.90 6.96 -4.61
CA ALA A 237 -8.42 8.29 -4.96
C ALA A 237 -7.48 9.42 -4.51
N ARG A 238 -6.91 9.32 -3.30
CA ARG A 238 -5.88 10.25 -2.83
C ARG A 238 -4.61 10.18 -3.67
N ALA A 239 -4.10 9.00 -3.98
CA ALA A 239 -2.91 8.84 -4.82
C ALA A 239 -3.11 9.47 -6.22
N VAL A 240 -4.28 9.28 -6.82
CA VAL A 240 -4.66 9.93 -8.08
C VAL A 240 -4.71 11.45 -7.93
N THR A 241 -5.35 11.95 -6.88
CA THR A 241 -5.50 13.39 -6.63
C THR A 241 -4.15 14.05 -6.37
N ASP A 242 -3.37 13.51 -5.45
CA ASP A 242 -2.05 14.02 -5.05
C ASP A 242 -1.06 13.94 -6.22
N GLY A 243 -1.04 12.82 -6.95
CA GLY A 243 -0.22 12.65 -8.14
C GLY A 243 -0.60 13.62 -9.25
N SER A 244 -1.90 13.83 -9.48
CA SER A 244 -2.38 14.81 -10.47
C SER A 244 -2.00 16.24 -10.09
N LEU A 245 -2.16 16.62 -8.82
CA LEU A 245 -1.72 17.92 -8.31
C LEU A 245 -0.21 18.10 -8.46
N GLU A 246 0.58 17.05 -8.23
CA GLU A 246 2.02 17.10 -8.41
C GLU A 246 2.42 17.26 -9.88
N LEU A 247 1.68 16.68 -10.83
CA LEU A 247 1.86 16.90 -12.27
C LEU A 247 1.52 18.32 -12.72
N LEU A 248 0.71 19.05 -11.95
CA LEU A 248 0.39 20.47 -12.21
C LEU A 248 1.43 21.43 -11.62
N ARG A 249 2.29 20.98 -10.69
CA ARG A 249 3.29 21.84 -10.07
C ARG A 249 4.39 22.22 -11.09
N PRO A 250 4.70 23.52 -11.24
CA PRO A 250 5.84 23.93 -12.05
C PRO A 250 7.15 23.48 -11.40
N PRO A 251 8.24 23.32 -12.18
CA PRO A 251 9.55 22.99 -11.62
C PRO A 251 10.04 24.08 -10.66
N GLU A 252 10.44 23.70 -9.45
CA GLU A 252 10.88 24.62 -8.39
C GLU A 252 12.15 25.41 -8.74
N ARG A 253 12.97 24.90 -9.67
CA ARG A 253 14.22 25.52 -10.11
C ARG A 253 14.16 25.93 -11.56
N THR A 254 14.58 27.17 -11.83
CA THR A 254 14.77 27.69 -13.17
C THR A 254 16.10 27.18 -13.73
N GLY A 255 16.07 26.48 -14.87
CA GLY A 255 17.28 26.02 -15.57
C GLY A 255 17.04 24.79 -16.43
N ARG A 256 17.71 24.72 -17.59
CA ARG A 256 17.52 23.63 -18.58
C ARG A 256 17.72 22.23 -17.98
N TRP A 257 18.68 22.07 -17.07
CA TRP A 257 18.93 20.80 -16.39
C TRP A 257 17.85 20.44 -15.37
N ALA A 258 17.35 21.41 -14.60
CA ALA A 258 16.24 21.21 -13.69
C ALA A 258 14.96 20.84 -14.45
N THR A 259 14.71 21.49 -15.59
CA THR A 259 13.63 21.12 -16.52
C THR A 259 13.78 19.69 -17.01
N PHE A 260 14.99 19.27 -17.41
CA PHE A 260 15.23 17.89 -17.86
C PHE A 260 15.06 16.85 -16.74
N GLN A 261 15.54 17.12 -15.52
CA GLN A 261 15.34 16.23 -14.38
C GLN A 261 13.86 16.11 -13.99
N HIS A 262 13.16 17.25 -13.92
CA HIS A 262 11.72 17.28 -13.71
C HIS A 262 10.98 16.49 -14.80
N TRP A 263 11.38 16.67 -16.06
CA TRP A 263 10.85 15.94 -17.22
C TRP A 263 11.09 14.43 -17.15
N ARG A 264 12.27 13.99 -16.68
CA ARG A 264 12.56 12.56 -16.50
C ARG A 264 11.68 11.93 -15.41
N GLY A 265 11.44 12.66 -14.31
CA GLY A 265 10.54 12.22 -13.24
C GLY A 265 9.06 12.27 -13.62
N TYR A 266 8.69 13.16 -14.55
CA TYR A 266 7.31 13.33 -15.00
C TYR A 266 6.69 12.05 -15.53
N ARG A 267 7.44 11.26 -16.33
CA ARG A 267 6.94 9.98 -16.85
C ARG A 267 6.58 9.00 -15.73
N ALA A 268 7.47 8.83 -14.75
CA ALA A 268 7.24 7.92 -13.63
C ALA A 268 5.97 8.31 -12.85
N ARG A 269 5.77 9.62 -12.61
CA ARG A 269 4.57 10.14 -11.94
C ARG A 269 3.29 9.91 -12.75
N VAL A 270 3.35 10.10 -14.07
CA VAL A 270 2.22 9.80 -14.95
C VAL A 270 1.88 8.32 -14.89
N ASP A 271 2.88 7.44 -14.98
CA ASP A 271 2.71 5.99 -14.89
C ASP A 271 2.13 5.59 -13.51
N GLU A 272 2.56 6.22 -12.42
CA GLU A 272 1.99 6.04 -11.07
C GLU A 272 0.51 6.44 -10.98
N VAL A 273 0.13 7.59 -11.54
CA VAL A 273 -1.29 8.03 -11.58
C VAL A 273 -2.14 7.08 -12.43
N PHE A 274 -1.64 6.64 -13.59
CA PHE A 274 -2.34 5.66 -14.42
C PHE A 274 -2.51 4.32 -13.70
N THR A 275 -1.46 3.81 -13.03
CA THR A 275 -1.56 2.59 -12.24
C THR A 275 -2.57 2.74 -11.10
N ALA A 276 -2.58 3.87 -10.41
CA ALA A 276 -3.57 4.15 -9.37
C ALA A 276 -5.01 4.17 -9.93
N LEU A 277 -5.23 4.79 -11.09
CA LEU A 277 -6.52 4.81 -11.79
C LEU A 277 -6.97 3.40 -12.24
N LEU A 278 -6.06 2.61 -12.79
CA LEU A 278 -6.35 1.22 -13.19
C LEU A 278 -6.72 0.36 -11.97
N ASN A 279 -5.95 0.48 -10.88
CA ASN A 279 -6.22 -0.20 -9.62
C ASN A 279 -7.56 0.22 -9.02
N GLU A 280 -7.94 1.50 -9.18
CA GLU A 280 -9.23 2.02 -8.73
C GLU A 280 -10.38 1.35 -9.49
N LYS A 281 -10.28 1.30 -10.82
CA LYS A 281 -11.27 0.63 -11.68
C LYS A 281 -11.38 -0.86 -11.38
N MET A 282 -10.26 -1.55 -11.21
CA MET A 282 -10.25 -2.96 -10.80
C MET A 282 -10.89 -3.16 -9.44
N ASN A 283 -10.64 -2.24 -8.50
CA ASN A 283 -11.27 -2.28 -7.18
C ASN A 283 -12.80 -2.08 -7.25
N ARG A 284 -13.34 -1.24 -8.16
CA ARG A 284 -14.80 -1.14 -8.37
C ARG A 284 -15.42 -2.43 -8.84
N VAL A 285 -14.80 -3.08 -9.84
CA VAL A 285 -15.28 -4.38 -10.34
C VAL A 285 -15.28 -5.41 -9.20
N SER A 286 -14.21 -5.45 -8.42
CA SER A 286 -14.10 -6.33 -7.25
C SER A 286 -15.11 -5.98 -6.14
N GLN A 287 -15.45 -4.70 -5.94
CA GLN A 287 -16.51 -4.29 -5.01
C GLN A 287 -17.90 -4.73 -5.50
N GLY A 288 -18.17 -4.65 -6.81
CA GLY A 288 -19.41 -5.16 -7.39
C GLY A 288 -19.56 -6.68 -7.20
N GLN A 289 -18.49 -7.44 -7.42
CA GLN A 289 -18.46 -8.88 -7.14
C GLN A 289 -18.69 -9.17 -5.65
N LEU A 290 -18.01 -8.44 -4.76
CA LEU A 290 -18.21 -8.58 -3.32
C LEU A 290 -19.66 -8.25 -2.90
N ALA A 291 -20.30 -7.27 -3.54
CA ALA A 291 -21.68 -6.94 -3.25
C ALA A 291 -22.62 -8.11 -3.57
N LEU A 292 -22.41 -8.78 -4.71
CA LEU A 292 -23.12 -10.00 -5.11
C LEU A 292 -22.80 -11.16 -4.16
N GLU A 293 -21.54 -11.39 -3.80
CA GLU A 293 -21.14 -12.43 -2.83
C GLU A 293 -21.84 -12.23 -1.47
N ILE A 294 -21.90 -10.99 -0.97
CA ILE A 294 -22.61 -10.66 0.27
C ILE A 294 -24.11 -10.88 0.13
N GLU A 295 -24.67 -10.67 -1.06
CA GLU A 295 -26.08 -10.95 -1.32
C GLU A 295 -26.35 -12.46 -1.35
N GLU A 296 -25.47 -13.25 -1.94
CA GLU A 296 -25.63 -14.71 -2.01
C GLU A 296 -25.28 -15.43 -0.70
N ASP A 297 -24.56 -14.79 0.21
CA ASP A 297 -24.12 -15.38 1.48
C ASP A 297 -25.25 -15.51 2.52
N GLU A 298 -25.81 -16.71 2.63
CA GLU A 298 -26.86 -17.08 3.59
C GLU A 298 -26.45 -16.87 5.06
N THR A 299 -25.16 -16.78 5.37
CA THR A 299 -24.67 -16.53 6.74
C THR A 299 -24.85 -15.07 7.18
N ILE A 300 -25.23 -14.18 6.26
CA ILE A 300 -25.45 -12.76 6.52
C ILE A 300 -26.93 -12.52 6.82
N LEU A 301 -27.22 -12.25 8.09
CA LEU A 301 -28.58 -11.97 8.55
C LEU A 301 -29.01 -10.54 8.12
N ARG A 302 -29.69 -10.44 6.98
CA ARG A 302 -30.15 -9.15 6.40
C ARG A 302 -31.14 -8.39 7.28
N SER A 303 -31.95 -9.10 8.06
CA SER A 303 -32.91 -8.51 9.00
C SER A 303 -32.29 -8.09 10.33
N GLY A 304 -31.01 -8.41 10.57
CA GLY A 304 -30.33 -8.08 11.83
C GLY A 304 -29.94 -6.59 11.90
N PRO A 305 -29.85 -5.98 13.10
CA PRO A 305 -29.49 -4.56 13.22
C PRO A 305 -28.07 -4.26 12.70
N LEU A 306 -27.19 -5.27 12.72
CA LEU A 306 -25.81 -5.14 12.27
C LEU A 306 -25.74 -5.01 10.74
N TYR A 307 -26.77 -5.47 10.02
CA TYR A 307 -26.83 -5.33 8.58
C TYR A 307 -26.99 -3.86 8.17
N HIS A 308 -27.73 -3.04 8.93
CA HIS A 308 -27.80 -1.61 8.66
C HIS A 308 -26.44 -0.89 8.79
N LEU A 309 -25.55 -1.38 9.66
CA LEU A 309 -24.19 -0.87 9.73
C LEU A 309 -23.39 -1.23 8.48
N LEU A 310 -23.58 -2.44 7.93
CA LEU A 310 -22.99 -2.86 6.67
C LEU A 310 -23.52 -2.02 5.50
N GLU A 311 -24.83 -1.83 5.42
CA GLU A 311 -25.50 -1.06 4.37
C GLU A 311 -24.99 0.38 4.31
N ARG A 312 -24.94 1.08 5.46
CA ARG A 312 -24.41 2.45 5.53
C ARG A 312 -22.95 2.57 5.07
N THR A 313 -22.18 1.49 5.16
CA THR A 313 -20.77 1.50 4.71
C THR A 313 -20.60 1.23 3.23
N ARG A 314 -21.61 0.67 2.55
CA ARG A 314 -21.59 0.41 1.10
C ARG A 314 -21.60 1.71 0.29
N ASP A 315 -22.26 2.76 0.78
CA ASP A 315 -22.40 4.05 0.08
C ASP A 315 -21.16 4.95 0.12
N ALA A 316 -19.96 4.35 0.14
CA ALA A 316 -18.74 5.14 0.11
C ALA A 316 -18.62 5.90 -1.22
N ALA A 317 -18.32 7.20 -1.13
CA ALA A 317 -18.05 8.04 -2.29
C ALA A 317 -16.93 7.42 -3.14
N GLN A 318 -17.33 6.85 -4.28
CA GLN A 318 -16.44 6.49 -5.37
C GLN A 318 -16.14 7.75 -6.18
N MET A 319 -15.00 7.80 -6.86
CA MET A 319 -14.71 8.89 -7.79
C MET A 319 -15.76 8.87 -8.91
N PRO A 320 -16.34 9.99 -9.36
CA PRO A 320 -17.19 9.97 -10.54
C PRO A 320 -16.46 9.36 -11.75
N ASP A 321 -17.14 8.53 -12.55
CA ASP A 321 -16.56 7.97 -13.78
C ASP A 321 -16.16 9.08 -14.77
N GLU A 322 -16.88 10.21 -14.72
CA GLU A 322 -16.61 11.41 -15.51
C GLU A 322 -15.24 12.01 -15.14
N ASP A 323 -14.96 12.21 -13.85
CA ASP A 323 -13.68 12.72 -13.35
C ASP A 323 -12.51 11.82 -13.77
N ILE A 324 -12.67 10.50 -13.69
CA ILE A 324 -11.65 9.54 -14.14
C ILE A 324 -11.39 9.70 -15.64
N ARG A 325 -12.46 9.75 -16.44
CA ARG A 325 -12.33 9.88 -17.89
C ARG A 325 -11.66 11.20 -18.27
N GLU A 326 -12.04 12.30 -17.65
CA GLU A 326 -11.45 13.61 -17.90
C GLU A 326 -9.96 13.63 -17.53
N LEU A 327 -9.60 13.06 -16.37
CA LEU A 327 -8.20 12.91 -15.96
C LEU A 327 -7.40 12.06 -16.96
N LEU A 328 -7.94 10.94 -17.42
CA LEU A 328 -7.29 10.09 -18.42
C LEU A 328 -7.06 10.83 -19.74
N VAL A 329 -8.08 11.54 -20.25
CA VAL A 329 -7.97 12.34 -21.47
C VAL A 329 -6.93 13.44 -21.31
N MET A 330 -6.96 14.20 -20.21
CA MET A 330 -5.99 15.25 -19.93
C MET A 330 -4.55 14.70 -19.86
N LEU A 331 -4.35 13.54 -19.22
CA LEU A 331 -3.04 12.90 -19.12
C LEU A 331 -2.55 12.36 -20.47
N GLU A 332 -3.44 11.77 -21.27
CA GLU A 332 -3.13 11.29 -22.62
C GLU A 332 -2.78 12.44 -23.57
N GLU A 333 -3.56 13.51 -23.59
CA GLU A 333 -3.30 14.71 -24.39
C GLU A 333 -1.93 15.31 -24.04
N ARG A 334 -1.63 15.39 -22.74
CA ARG A 334 -0.34 15.92 -22.26
C ARG A 334 0.83 14.99 -22.60
N ARG A 335 0.63 13.67 -22.54
CA ARG A 335 1.61 12.67 -22.97
C ARG A 335 1.84 12.71 -24.49
N ARG A 336 0.80 12.95 -25.28
CA ARG A 336 0.91 13.12 -26.73
C ARG A 336 1.70 14.39 -27.06
N GLY A 337 1.35 15.53 -26.45
CA GLY A 337 2.10 16.77 -26.60
C GLY A 337 3.58 16.63 -26.18
N TYR A 338 3.85 15.79 -25.17
CA TYR A 338 5.22 15.41 -24.80
C TYR A 338 5.95 14.69 -25.93
N PHE A 339 5.35 13.66 -26.56
CA PHE A 339 6.01 12.90 -27.62
C PHE A 339 6.21 13.73 -28.88
N GLU A 340 5.25 14.61 -29.20
CA GLU A 340 5.35 15.55 -30.32
C GLU A 340 6.53 16.50 -30.11
N ASN A 341 6.63 17.17 -28.94
CA ASN A 341 7.74 18.08 -28.64
C ASN A 341 9.12 17.39 -28.65
N VAL A 342 9.19 16.17 -28.13
CA VAL A 342 10.43 15.38 -28.11
C VAL A 342 10.81 14.97 -29.53
N ALA A 343 9.86 14.51 -30.34
CA ALA A 343 10.09 14.19 -31.74
C ALA A 343 10.57 15.42 -32.53
N THR A 344 10.01 16.61 -32.27
CA THR A 344 10.46 17.86 -32.88
C THR A 344 11.88 18.25 -32.45
N LEU A 345 12.24 18.06 -31.18
CA LEU A 345 13.60 18.31 -30.70
C LEU A 345 14.60 17.34 -31.34
N PHE A 346 14.28 16.05 -31.40
CA PHE A 346 15.14 15.05 -32.04
C PHE A 346 15.26 15.29 -33.54
N SER A 347 14.17 15.64 -34.25
CA SER A 347 14.23 15.93 -35.68
C SER A 347 15.05 17.19 -35.96
N GLY A 348 14.94 18.23 -35.12
CA GLY A 348 15.77 19.43 -35.20
C GLY A 348 17.25 19.16 -34.95
N LEU A 349 17.57 18.31 -33.96
CA LEU A 349 18.95 17.96 -33.62
C LEU A 349 19.59 17.09 -34.72
N VAL A 350 18.87 16.06 -35.19
CA VAL A 350 19.31 15.21 -36.30
C VAL A 350 19.43 16.02 -37.59
N GLY A 351 18.45 16.88 -37.90
CA GLY A 351 18.50 17.77 -39.05
C GLY A 351 19.65 18.77 -38.98
N GLY A 352 19.95 19.31 -37.79
CA GLY A 352 21.09 20.18 -37.55
C GLY A 352 22.43 19.46 -37.73
N VAL A 353 22.58 18.24 -37.21
CA VAL A 353 23.79 17.42 -37.38
C VAL A 353 23.99 17.04 -38.86
N LEU A 354 22.94 16.60 -39.54
CA LEU A 354 23.00 16.27 -40.96
C LEU A 354 23.31 17.50 -41.82
N GLY A 355 22.68 18.64 -41.52
CA GLY A 355 22.95 19.92 -42.19
C GLY A 355 24.38 20.39 -41.99
N ALA A 356 24.92 20.27 -40.78
CA ALA A 356 26.31 20.60 -40.48
C ALA A 356 27.29 19.65 -41.19
N ALA A 357 27.00 18.35 -41.21
CA ALA A 357 27.83 17.36 -41.91
C ALA A 357 27.83 17.59 -43.43
N LEU A 358 26.67 17.85 -44.04
CA LEU A 358 26.56 18.19 -45.46
C LEU A 358 27.27 19.52 -45.78
N GLY A 359 27.10 20.54 -44.94
CA GLY A 359 27.78 21.82 -45.09
C GLY A 359 29.30 21.67 -45.00
N ALA A 360 29.79 20.88 -44.05
CA ALA A 360 31.21 20.56 -43.94
C ALA A 360 31.71 19.81 -45.18
N ALA A 361 31.01 18.76 -45.62
CA ALA A 361 31.38 17.99 -46.80
C ALA A 361 31.43 18.85 -48.08
N LEU A 362 30.46 19.75 -48.27
CA LEU A 362 30.46 20.71 -49.38
C LEU A 362 31.62 21.70 -49.29
N THR A 363 31.90 22.21 -48.09
CA THR A 363 32.99 23.19 -47.87
C THR A 363 34.35 22.54 -48.13
N PHE A 364 34.59 21.34 -47.61
CA PHE A 364 35.83 20.59 -47.85
C PHE A 364 35.95 20.15 -49.31
N GLY A 365 34.86 19.68 -49.94
CA GLY A 365 34.87 19.32 -51.36
C GLY A 365 35.15 20.50 -52.29
N LEU A 366 34.62 21.70 -51.96
CA LEU A 366 34.93 22.93 -52.70
C LEU A 366 36.37 23.41 -52.48
N ALA A 367 36.89 23.28 -51.25
CA ALA A 367 38.29 23.59 -50.96
C ALA A 367 39.24 22.71 -51.77
N ASP A 368 38.99 21.40 -51.80
CA ASP A 368 39.80 20.40 -52.53
C ASP A 368 39.69 20.60 -54.06
N HIS A 369 38.52 20.98 -54.56
CA HIS A 369 38.35 21.38 -55.96
C HIS A 369 39.10 22.69 -56.29
N SER A 370 39.17 23.64 -55.35
CA SER A 370 39.91 24.88 -55.53
C SER A 370 41.44 24.65 -55.52
N GLU A 371 41.94 23.80 -54.63
CA GLU A 371 43.35 23.41 -54.56
C GLU A 371 43.78 22.62 -55.78
N SER A 372 42.97 21.66 -56.26
CA SER A 372 43.27 20.93 -57.49
C SER A 372 43.32 21.85 -58.72
N LYS A 373 42.46 22.88 -58.80
CA LYS A 373 42.54 23.91 -59.86
C LYS A 373 43.77 24.80 -59.68
N ALA A 374 44.13 25.17 -58.45
CA ALA A 374 45.33 25.96 -58.16
C ALA A 374 46.61 25.18 -58.51
N LEU A 375 46.69 23.90 -58.15
CA LEU A 375 47.78 22.99 -58.49
C LEU A 375 47.87 22.74 -60.00
N LYS A 376 46.73 22.61 -60.70
CA LYS A 376 46.72 22.52 -62.16
C LYS A 376 47.25 23.80 -62.82
N LYS A 377 46.85 24.97 -62.30
CA LYS A 377 47.34 26.28 -62.75
C LYS A 377 48.81 26.51 -62.44
N ASP A 378 49.32 26.04 -61.29
CA ASP A 378 50.73 26.11 -60.92
C ASP A 378 51.58 25.13 -61.74
N ARG A 379 51.05 23.93 -62.04
CA ARG A 379 51.67 22.97 -62.96
C ARG A 379 51.76 23.53 -64.38
N ASP A 380 50.72 24.22 -64.87
CA ASP A 380 50.74 24.93 -66.16
C ASP A 380 51.66 26.17 -66.16
N ARG A 381 51.96 26.75 -65.00
CA ARG A 381 52.96 27.83 -64.84
C ARG A 381 54.38 27.29 -64.76
N ARG A 382 54.62 26.17 -64.07
CA ARG A 382 55.92 25.49 -64.02
C ARG A 382 56.30 24.87 -65.37
N ALA A 383 55.34 24.33 -66.12
CA ALA A 383 55.56 23.92 -67.52
C ALA A 383 56.04 25.09 -68.40
N ARG A 384 55.63 26.33 -68.09
CA ARG A 384 56.15 27.56 -68.74
C ARG A 384 57.50 28.05 -68.21
N TRP A 385 57.96 27.60 -67.05
CA TRP A 385 59.26 27.95 -66.49
C TRP A 385 60.36 26.95 -66.86
N CYS A 386 60.03 25.73 -67.26
CA CYS A 386 61.02 24.74 -67.74
C CYS A 386 61.64 25.04 -69.13
N THR A 387 61.28 26.14 -69.79
CA THR A 387 61.96 26.61 -71.02
C THR A 387 63.03 27.67 -70.77
N ARG A 388 63.33 28.05 -69.53
CA ARG A 388 64.43 28.97 -69.23
C ARG A 388 65.25 28.52 -68.02
N GLY A 389 66.46 28.06 -68.33
CA GLY A 389 67.64 28.38 -67.54
C GLY A 389 68.04 27.34 -66.50
N CYS A 390 68.89 26.41 -66.93
CA CYS A 390 69.88 25.77 -66.08
C CYS A 390 70.64 26.81 -65.24
N ARG A 391 70.76 26.56 -63.92
CA ARG A 391 72.01 26.70 -63.17
C ARG A 391 71.85 26.06 -61.78
N SER A 392 72.75 25.14 -61.48
CA SER A 392 73.06 24.62 -60.14
C SER A 392 73.57 25.77 -59.24
N PRO A 393 73.57 25.67 -57.88
CA PRO A 393 74.53 24.79 -57.19
C PRO A 393 74.22 24.34 -55.72
N ARG A 394 75.08 23.41 -55.28
CA ARG A 394 75.71 23.23 -53.94
C ARG A 394 74.90 22.80 -52.72
N LEU A 395 75.19 21.55 -52.35
CA LEU A 395 75.43 20.99 -51.01
C LEU A 395 75.72 22.02 -49.90
N TYR A 396 74.98 21.89 -48.78
CA TYR A 396 75.51 22.16 -47.45
C TYR A 396 74.96 21.16 -46.43
N VAL A 397 75.86 20.42 -45.82
CA VAL A 397 75.64 19.51 -44.68
C VAL A 397 75.63 20.35 -43.40
N ARG A 398 74.65 20.17 -42.52
CA ARG A 398 74.82 20.53 -41.10
C ARG A 398 73.98 19.66 -40.17
N THR A 399 74.68 19.06 -39.23
CA THR A 399 74.24 18.29 -38.07
C THR A 399 73.70 19.19 -36.95
N SER A 400 72.76 18.67 -36.15
CA SER A 400 72.57 18.88 -34.69
C SER A 400 71.14 18.42 -34.34
N ALA A 401 70.94 17.38 -33.52
CA ALA A 401 70.97 17.34 -32.05
C ALA A 401 69.53 17.22 -31.48
N ARG A 402 69.29 16.10 -30.81
CA ARG A 402 68.16 15.76 -29.93
C ARG A 402 68.10 16.72 -28.71
N PRO A 403 66.97 16.88 -27.99
CA PRO A 403 66.64 15.93 -26.92
C PRO A 403 65.15 15.61 -26.72
N ALA A 404 64.98 14.51 -25.98
CA ALA A 404 63.75 13.93 -25.48
C ALA A 404 62.94 14.85 -24.56
N ARG A 405 61.62 14.63 -24.51
CA ARG A 405 60.84 14.79 -23.28
C ARG A 405 59.83 13.65 -23.15
N THR A 406 59.79 13.18 -21.91
CA THR A 406 59.16 12.00 -21.30
C THR A 406 57.65 12.11 -21.15
N PRO A 407 56.96 10.99 -20.83
CA PRO A 407 55.52 10.91 -20.62
C PRO A 407 55.16 11.32 -19.18
N ALA A 408 53.99 11.95 -19.01
CA ALA A 408 53.42 12.22 -17.68
C ALA A 408 52.32 11.19 -17.37
N SER A 409 52.47 10.61 -16.18
CA SER A 409 51.64 9.64 -15.49
C SER A 409 50.38 10.24 -14.82
N LEU A 410 49.34 9.40 -14.72
CA LEU A 410 48.25 9.22 -13.73
C LEU A 410 48.11 10.18 -12.51
N PRO A 411 46.87 10.36 -12.00
CA PRO A 411 46.36 9.53 -10.87
C PRO A 411 44.89 9.07 -11.09
N MET A 412 44.46 7.85 -10.78
CA MET A 412 44.20 7.22 -9.46
C MET A 412 43.41 8.10 -8.44
N PHE A 413 42.09 7.91 -8.39
CA PHE A 413 41.23 8.17 -7.23
C PHE A 413 40.23 7.01 -7.13
N ARG A 414 40.46 6.04 -6.24
CA ARG A 414 39.96 5.93 -4.85
C ARG A 414 38.46 5.70 -4.73
N SER A 415 38.15 4.45 -4.40
CA SER A 415 36.98 3.98 -3.66
C SER A 415 36.87 4.61 -2.27
N ARG A 416 35.62 4.82 -1.83
CA ARG A 416 35.11 4.77 -0.45
C ARG A 416 33.71 4.14 -0.57
N GLN A 417 33.52 2.94 0.01
CA GLN A 417 32.91 2.71 1.34
C GLN A 417 31.53 3.33 1.48
#